data_AF-A0A1W2BKL5-F1
#
_entry.id   AF-A0A1W2BKL5-F1
#
_cell.length_a   1.000
_cell.length_b   1.000
_cell.length_c   1.000
_cell.angle_alpha   90.00
_cell.angle_beta   90.00
_cell.angle_gamma   90.00
#
_symmetry.space_group_name_H-M   'P 1'
#
loop_
_entity.id
_entity.type
_entity.pdbx_description
1 polymer ?
#
loop_
_entity_poly.entity_id
_entity_poly.type
_entity_poly.pdbx_seq_one_letter_code
_entity_poly.pdbx_strand_id
1 'polypeptide(L)' 'MSAPKTNVETQEKNHRPALGGMKFAVGAALVLFIAFVIWVFAAADDPEGAETQIDGRTGEAVQSE' A
#
# COMPACT_ATOMS: atom_id res chain seq x y z
N MET A 1 -29.91 31.95 24.72
CA MET A 1 -30.21 30.52 24.44
C MET A 1 -28.99 29.70 24.79
N SER A 2 -29.11 28.74 25.70
CA SER A 2 -28.01 27.80 26.01
C SER A 2 -27.89 26.81 24.85
N ALA A 3 -26.67 26.62 24.33
CA ALA A 3 -26.40 25.72 23.22
C ALA A 3 -26.92 24.29 23.55
N PRO A 4 -27.47 23.55 22.55
CA PRO A 4 -27.87 22.17 22.76
C PRO A 4 -26.68 21.36 23.28
N LYS A 5 -26.81 20.72 24.44
CA LYS A 5 -25.79 19.78 24.92
C LYS A 5 -25.86 18.53 24.05
N THR A 6 -24.93 18.41 23.09
CA THR A 6 -24.79 17.19 22.30
C THR A 6 -24.42 16.03 23.21
N ASN A 7 -25.23 14.97 23.19
CA ASN A 7 -24.98 13.74 23.93
C ASN A 7 -23.96 12.87 23.17
N VAL A 8 -22.69 13.23 23.29
CA VAL A 8 -21.56 12.56 22.62
C VAL A 8 -21.34 11.13 23.12
N GLU A 9 -21.58 10.85 24.41
CA GLU A 9 -21.37 9.50 24.98
C GLU A 9 -22.31 8.45 24.38
N THR A 10 -23.58 8.81 24.18
CA THR A 10 -24.57 7.90 23.58
C THR A 10 -24.29 7.70 22.10
N GLN A 11 -23.91 8.77 21.39
CA GLN A 11 -23.55 8.67 19.98
C GLN A 11 -22.28 7.84 19.80
N GLU A 12 -21.24 8.03 20.62
CA GLU A 12 -20.03 7.22 20.56
C GLU A 12 -20.38 5.74 20.67
N LYS A 13 -21.14 5.34 21.71
CA LYS A 13 -21.58 3.95 21.92
C LYS A 13 -22.25 3.34 20.70
N ASN A 14 -23.13 4.08 20.04
CA ASN A 14 -23.86 3.60 18.86
C ASN A 14 -22.97 3.50 17.62
N HIS A 15 -21.90 4.31 17.52
CA HIS A 15 -20.96 4.28 16.41
C HIS A 15 -19.80 3.30 16.63
N ARG A 16 -19.62 2.73 17.84
CA ARG A 16 -18.56 1.75 18.13
C ARG A 16 -18.50 0.59 17.13
N PRO A 17 -19.62 -0.02 16.68
CA PRO A 17 -19.57 -1.07 15.66
C PRO A 17 -19.01 -0.57 14.32
N ALA A 18 -19.44 0.61 13.86
CA ALA A 18 -18.96 1.20 12.61
C ALA A 18 -17.48 1.59 12.69
N LEU A 19 -17.06 2.20 13.80
CA LEU A 19 -15.64 2.51 14.08
C LEU A 19 -14.80 1.24 14.16
N GLY A 20 -15.32 0.16 14.74
CA GLY A 20 -14.69 -1.15 14.78
C GLY A 20 -14.54 -1.75 13.38
N GLY A 21 -15.60 -1.72 12.57
CA GLY A 21 -15.58 -2.20 11.19
C GLY A 21 -14.58 -1.46 10.31
N MET A 22 -14.49 -0.14 10.43
CA MET A 22 -13.49 0.66 9.72
C MET A 22 -12.07 0.31 10.14
N LYS A 23 -11.80 0.18 11.45
CA LYS A 23 -10.48 -0.25 11.94
C LYS A 23 -10.10 -1.63 11.41
N PHE A 24 -11.04 -2.57 11.40
CA PHE A 24 -10.83 -3.91 10.86
C PHE A 24 -10.54 -3.87 9.35
N ALA A 25 -11.34 -3.14 8.58
CA ALA A 25 -11.16 -3.02 7.13
C ALA A 25 -9.78 -2.44 6.78
N VAL A 26 -9.36 -1.37 7.46
CA VAL A 26 -8.03 -0.76 7.27
C VAL A 26 -6.93 -1.75 7.67
N GLY A 27 -7.08 -2.46 8.78
CA GLY A 27 -6.12 -3.49 9.21
C GLY A 27 -5.98 -4.63 8.20
N ALA A 28 -7.11 -5.15 7.69
CA ALA A 28 -7.12 -6.19 6.67
C ALA A 28 -6.46 -5.73 5.36
N ALA A 29 -6.78 -4.51 4.91
CA ALA A 29 -6.17 -3.92 3.73
C ALA A 29 -4.65 -3.78 3.88
N LEU A 30 -4.18 -3.34 5.05
CA LEU A 30 -2.75 -3.22 5.33
C LEU A 30 -2.04 -4.59 5.30
N VAL A 31 -2.65 -5.62 5.88
CA VAL A 31 -2.10 -6.99 5.86
C VAL A 31 -2.02 -7.52 4.44
N LEU A 32 -3.09 -7.37 3.64
CA LEU A 32 -3.10 -7.79 2.25
C LEU A 32 -2.09 -7.02 1.41
N PHE A 33 -1.93 -5.72 1.66
CA PHE A 33 -0.96 -4.90 0.96
C PHE A 33 0.49 -5.35 1.26
N ILE A 34 0.82 -5.63 2.52
CA ILE A 34 2.13 -6.16 2.89
C ILE A 34 2.39 -7.51 2.20
N ALA A 35 1.41 -8.41 2.23
CA ALA A 35 1.51 -9.71 1.56
C ALA A 35 1.71 -9.55 0.05
N PHE A 36 0.98 -8.62 -0.58
CA PHE A 36 1.11 -8.31 -2.00
C PHE A 36 2.50 -7.77 -2.33
N VAL A 37 3.03 -6.82 -1.56
CA VAL A 37 4.38 -6.29 -1.77
C VAL A 37 5.44 -7.39 -1.67
N ILE A 38 5.37 -8.24 -0.66
CA ILE A 38 6.27 -9.39 -0.50
C ILE A 38 6.18 -10.30 -1.72
N TRP A 39 4.97 -10.60 -2.18
CA TRP A 39 4.75 -11.44 -3.35
C TRP A 39 5.31 -10.82 -4.64
N VAL A 40 5.11 -9.52 -4.87
CA VAL A 40 5.66 -8.81 -6.04
C VAL A 40 7.18 -8.93 -6.10
N PHE A 41 7.88 -8.74 -4.98
CA PHE A 41 9.33 -8.89 -4.97
C PHE A 41 9.78 -10.35 -5.12
N ALA A 42 9.04 -11.31 -4.55
CA ALA A 42 9.36 -12.73 -4.68
C ALA A 42 9.07 -13.30 -6.07
N ALA A 43 8.15 -12.70 -6.82
CA ALA A 43 7.75 -13.08 -8.17
C ALA A 43 8.34 -12.17 -9.26
N ALA A 44 9.22 -11.24 -8.90
CA ALA A 44 9.91 -10.41 -9.87
C ALA A 44 10.96 -11.26 -10.60
N ASP A 45 10.84 -11.34 -11.92
CA ASP A 45 11.91 -11.83 -12.78
C ASP A 45 13.04 -10.79 -12.86
N ASP A 46 14.24 -11.25 -13.25
CA ASP A 46 15.35 -10.34 -13.52
C ASP A 46 14.98 -9.37 -14.66
N PRO A 47 15.44 -8.10 -14.60
CA PRO A 47 15.11 -7.11 -15.63
C PRO A 47 15.58 -7.59 -17.01
N GLU A 48 14.65 -7.71 -17.96
CA GLU A 48 14.96 -8.11 -19.34
C GLU A 48 15.98 -7.14 -19.95
N GLY A 49 17.07 -7.68 -20.49
CA GLY A 49 18.13 -6.88 -21.10
C GLY A 49 19.11 -6.24 -20.11
N ALA A 50 19.12 -6.64 -18.83
CA ALA A 50 20.13 -6.19 -17.86
C ALA A 50 21.56 -6.50 -18.34
N GLU A 51 21.72 -7.63 -19.03
CA GLU A 51 22.93 -8.04 -19.70
C GLU A 51 23.32 -7.17 -20.91
N THR A 52 22.44 -6.29 -21.41
CA THR A 52 22.69 -5.45 -22.58
C THR A 52 22.58 -3.97 -22.23
N GLN A 53 23.71 -3.26 -22.22
CA GLN A 53 23.77 -1.81 -21.99
C GLN A 53 24.03 -1.06 -23.29
N ILE A 54 23.58 0.19 -23.37
CA ILE A 54 23.90 1.07 -24.50
C ILE A 54 25.15 1.88 -24.16
N ASP A 55 26.20 1.76 -24.98
CA ASP A 55 27.38 2.61 -24.85
C ASP A 55 27.00 4.07 -25.14
N GLY A 56 27.10 4.94 -24.13
CA GLY A 56 26.76 6.36 -24.25
C GLY A 56 27.65 7.18 -25.21
N ARG A 57 28.75 6.60 -25.73
CA ARG A 57 29.64 7.23 -26.70
C ARG A 57 29.32 6.85 -28.14
N THR A 58 28.93 5.60 -28.39
CA THR A 58 28.73 5.05 -29.75
C THR A 58 27.28 4.74 -30.09
N GLY A 59 26.43 4.54 -29.07
CA GLY A 59 25.04 4.11 -29.22
C GLY A 59 24.89 2.61 -29.52
N GLU A 60 25.97 1.83 -29.44
CA GLU A 60 25.94 0.39 -29.65
C GLU A 60 25.46 -0.36 -28.40
N ALA A 61 24.74 -1.46 -28.62
CA ALA A 61 24.37 -2.40 -27.58
C ALA A 61 25.60 -3.27 -27.22
N VAL A 62 26.09 -3.14 -26.00
CA VAL A 62 27.23 -3.89 -25.45
C VAL A 62 26.76 -4.83 -24.34
N GLN A 63 27.32 -6.03 -24.31
CA GLN A 63 27.04 -6.99 -23.25
C GLN A 63 27.77 -6.54 -21.97
N SER A 64 27.04 -6.34 -20.88
CA SER A 64 27.63 -6.03 -19.58
C SER A 64 28.20 -7.32 -18.98
N GLU A 65 29.46 -7.27 -18.53
CA GLU A 65 30.05 -8.33 -17.71
C GLU A 65 29.43 -8.39 -16.31
#